data_AF-A0A819XWV0-F1
#
_entry.id   AF-A0A819XWV0-F1
#
_cell.length_a   1.000
_cell.length_b   1.000
_cell.length_c   1.000
_cell.angle_alpha   90.00
_cell.angle_beta   90.00
_cell.angle_gamma   90.00
#
_symmetry.space_group_name_H-M   'P 1'
#
loop_
_entity.id
_entity.type
_entity.pdbx_description
1 polymer ?
#
loop_
_entity_poly.entity_id
_entity_poly.type
_entity_poly.pdbx_seq_one_letter_code
_entity_poly.pdbx_strand_id
1 'polypeptide(L)'
;AHVTTLSPTTIPAVSTVRPVCSGYIQSTILLQLYNAPNQSYVQYSFVYKATSNTTTLMFCFLNQQHFWALDNVSMKDSITSYELLSNTGFEDDNWDYWTPYNSVYYSSGISSGYKSWRPYAGSYFYLDVQYTSADGIFQNITTVVGRNYTISFYLANPHGGNVSVAIVSVGP
;
A
#
# COMPACT_ATOMS: atom_id res chain seq x y z
N ALA A 1 13.49 19.97 -6.65
CA ALA A 1 12.99 19.21 -5.49
C ALA A 1 11.74 19.91 -4.97
N HIS A 2 10.55 19.42 -5.35
CA HIS A 2 9.29 19.93 -4.82
C HIS A 2 8.71 18.82 -3.95
N VAL A 3 8.99 18.88 -2.65
CA VAL A 3 8.36 18.02 -1.67
C VAL A 3 7.03 18.67 -1.33
N THR A 4 5.94 18.14 -1.88
CA THR A 4 4.59 18.55 -1.47
C THR A 4 4.16 17.59 -0.39
N THR A 5 4.40 17.94 0.89
CA THR A 5 3.75 17.28 2.01
C THR A 5 2.26 17.64 1.95
N LEU A 6 1.42 16.75 1.45
CA LEU A 6 -0.01 16.90 1.58
C LEU A 6 -0.40 16.52 3.02
N SER A 7 -0.79 17.53 3.81
CA SER A 7 -1.52 17.29 5.06
C SER A 7 -2.82 16.54 4.75
N PRO A 8 -3.34 15.70 5.67
CA PRO A 8 -4.59 14.99 5.43
C PRO A 8 -5.73 16.01 5.43
N THR A 9 -6.15 16.44 4.24
CA THR A 9 -7.39 17.18 4.04
C THR A 9 -8.53 16.23 4.39
N THR A 10 -9.42 16.65 5.29
CA THR A 10 -10.66 15.94 5.64
C THR A 10 -11.45 15.61 4.36
N ILE A 11 -11.41 14.34 3.96
CA ILE A 11 -12.23 13.82 2.86
C ILE A 11 -13.66 13.63 3.38
N PRO A 12 -14.70 14.16 2.71
CA PRO A 12 -16.07 13.91 3.10
C PRO A 12 -16.37 12.41 3.02
N ALA A 13 -16.87 11.85 4.12
CA ALA A 13 -17.30 10.45 4.18
C ALA A 13 -18.46 10.23 3.19
N VAL A 14 -18.18 9.57 2.07
CA VAL A 14 -19.24 9.02 1.21
C VAL A 14 -19.68 7.69 1.81
N SER A 15 -20.77 7.78 2.57
CA SER A 15 -21.54 6.65 3.09
C SER A 15 -22.17 5.86 1.93
N THR A 16 -21.68 4.63 1.69
CA THR A 16 -22.41 3.40 1.26
C THR A 16 -21.50 2.31 0.64
N VAL A 17 -20.20 2.53 0.49
CA VAL A 17 -19.29 1.46 0.06
C VAL A 17 -18.97 0.56 1.26
N ARG A 18 -19.46 -0.70 1.24
CA ARG A 18 -18.96 -1.77 2.13
C ARG A 18 -17.43 -1.66 2.21
N PRO A 19 -16.77 -1.78 3.38
CA PRO A 19 -15.32 -1.60 3.42
C PRO A 19 -14.70 -2.70 2.56
N VAL A 20 -14.23 -2.34 1.37
CA VAL A 20 -13.76 -3.31 0.37
C VAL A 20 -12.57 -4.09 0.93
N CYS A 21 -11.87 -3.49 1.90
CA CYS A 21 -10.74 -4.01 2.65
C CYS A 21 -11.07 -4.17 4.15
N SER A 22 -12.13 -4.92 4.50
CA SER A 22 -12.63 -5.07 5.89
C SER A 22 -11.77 -5.93 6.84
N GLY A 23 -10.53 -6.27 6.48
CA GLY A 23 -9.76 -7.32 7.16
C GLY A 23 -9.43 -7.06 8.64
N TYR A 24 -9.33 -5.79 9.07
CA TYR A 24 -8.80 -5.45 10.40
C TYR A 24 -9.58 -4.29 11.03
N ILE A 25 -10.62 -4.61 11.80
CA ILE A 25 -11.45 -3.64 12.56
C ILE A 25 -10.68 -2.88 13.67
N GLN A 26 -9.42 -3.24 13.93
CA GLN A 26 -8.53 -2.55 14.86
C GLN A 26 -7.39 -1.78 14.16
N SER A 27 -7.41 -1.69 12.84
CA SER A 27 -6.39 -0.99 12.08
C SER A 27 -6.60 0.53 12.05
N THR A 28 -5.50 1.27 12.08
CA THR A 28 -5.41 2.68 11.73
C THR A 28 -5.21 2.81 10.23
N ILE A 29 -6.08 3.58 9.56
CA ILE A 29 -5.93 3.90 8.14
C ILE A 29 -4.90 5.02 7.98
N LEU A 30 -3.86 4.79 7.18
CA LEU A 30 -2.84 5.78 6.83
C LEU A 30 -3.21 6.53 5.55
N LEU A 31 -3.69 5.80 4.54
CA LEU A 31 -4.11 6.35 3.25
C LEU A 31 -5.44 5.72 2.85
N GLN A 32 -6.33 6.55 2.32
CA GLN A 32 -7.57 6.09 1.70
C GLN A 32 -7.90 6.96 0.49
N LEU A 33 -7.87 6.33 -0.67
CA LEU A 33 -8.23 6.94 -1.96
C LEU A 33 -9.48 6.26 -2.49
N TYR A 34 -10.45 7.05 -2.96
CA TYR A 34 -11.66 6.57 -3.62
C TYR A 34 -11.78 7.22 -4.99
N ASN A 35 -12.15 6.42 -5.98
CA ASN A 35 -12.28 6.81 -7.38
C ASN A 35 -11.09 7.67 -7.81
N ALA A 36 -9.89 7.22 -7.42
CA ALA A 36 -8.68 7.99 -7.61
C ALA A 36 -8.47 8.27 -9.10
N PRO A 37 -8.11 9.51 -9.48
CA PRO A 37 -7.80 9.85 -10.86
C PRO A 37 -6.50 9.14 -11.30
N ASN A 38 -6.17 9.31 -12.57
CA ASN A 38 -4.86 8.94 -13.06
C ASN A 38 -3.77 9.64 -12.24
N GLN A 39 -2.80 8.87 -11.75
CA GLN A 39 -1.58 9.41 -11.17
C GLN A 39 -0.37 8.56 -11.58
N SER A 40 0.74 9.24 -11.87
CA SER A 40 2.07 8.61 -11.86
C SER A 40 2.48 8.25 -10.43
N TYR A 41 3.65 7.64 -10.24
CA TYR A 41 4.13 7.35 -8.90
C TYR A 41 4.18 8.60 -8.02
N VAL A 42 3.42 8.57 -6.93
CA VAL A 42 3.43 9.56 -5.87
C VAL A 42 4.00 8.91 -4.62
N GLN A 43 4.95 9.59 -3.97
CA GLN A 43 5.46 9.15 -2.67
C GLN A 43 4.48 9.57 -1.57
N TYR A 44 4.07 8.61 -0.75
CA TYR A 44 3.34 8.85 0.49
C TYR A 44 4.25 8.57 1.68
N SER A 45 4.09 9.33 2.76
CA SER A 45 4.87 9.17 3.98
C SER A 45 4.03 9.50 5.20
N PHE A 46 4.09 8.63 6.22
CA PHE A 46 3.31 8.72 7.45
C PHE A 46 4.19 8.40 8.66
N VAL A 47 3.78 8.90 9.83
CA VAL A 47 4.34 8.47 11.11
C VAL A 47 3.27 7.71 11.86
N TYR A 48 3.59 6.48 12.27
CA TYR A 48 2.73 5.61 13.06
C TYR A 48 3.35 5.33 14.42
N LYS A 49 2.56 5.39 15.48
CA LYS A 49 2.98 4.99 16.83
C LYS A 49 2.45 3.59 17.15
N ALA A 50 3.34 2.62 17.37
CA ALA A 50 2.93 1.24 17.61
C ALA A 50 2.13 1.09 18.90
N THR A 51 1.00 0.37 18.81
CA THR A 51 0.11 0.06 19.95
C THR A 51 0.23 -1.39 20.41
N SER A 52 0.90 -2.24 19.62
CA SER A 52 1.16 -3.66 19.85
C SER A 52 2.65 -3.97 19.65
N ASN A 53 3.07 -5.19 20.00
CA ASN A 53 4.42 -5.70 19.73
C ASN A 53 4.57 -6.33 18.33
N THR A 54 3.45 -6.45 17.61
CA THR A 54 3.40 -6.89 16.22
C THR A 54 2.46 -5.95 15.49
N THR A 55 2.93 -5.34 14.40
CA THR A 55 2.13 -4.46 13.56
C THR A 55 2.01 -5.07 12.17
N THR A 56 0.78 -5.25 11.70
CA THR A 56 0.46 -5.59 10.32
C THR A 56 0.46 -4.31 9.50
N LEU A 57 1.34 -4.18 8.49
CA LEU A 57 1.24 -3.15 7.45
C LEU A 57 0.55 -3.77 6.23
N MET A 58 -0.63 -3.27 5.88
CA MET A 58 -1.46 -3.80 4.81
C MET A 58 -1.68 -2.76 3.71
N PHE A 59 -1.51 -3.22 2.48
CA PHE A 59 -1.92 -2.54 1.25
C PHE A 59 -3.08 -3.30 0.65
N CYS A 60 -4.21 -2.64 0.47
CA CYS A 60 -5.39 -3.24 -0.13
C CYS A 60 -5.96 -2.34 -1.21
N PHE A 61 -6.26 -2.95 -2.34
CA PHE A 61 -6.52 -2.26 -3.58
C PHE A 61 -7.76 -2.83 -4.26
N LEU A 62 -8.44 -1.97 -5.01
CA LEU A 62 -9.44 -2.37 -5.99
C LEU A 62 -9.29 -1.43 -7.17
N ASN A 63 -9.20 -1.98 -8.37
CA ASN A 63 -9.42 -1.20 -9.58
C ASN A 63 -10.28 -2.02 -10.55
N GLN A 64 -11.49 -1.57 -10.86
CA GLN A 64 -12.37 -2.32 -11.76
C GLN A 64 -12.10 -2.06 -13.24
N GLN A 65 -11.17 -1.16 -13.59
CA GLN A 65 -10.90 -0.77 -14.99
C GLN A 65 -9.45 -1.03 -15.39
N HIS A 66 -8.51 -0.89 -14.46
CA HIS A 66 -7.07 -0.88 -14.71
C HIS A 66 -6.29 -1.57 -13.60
N PHE A 67 -5.34 -0.89 -12.95
CA PHE A 67 -4.43 -1.48 -11.99
C PHE A 67 -3.83 -0.42 -11.06
N TRP A 68 -3.36 -0.85 -9.90
CA TRP A 68 -2.48 -0.11 -9.02
C TRP A 68 -1.06 -0.64 -9.16
N ALA A 69 -0.07 0.25 -9.03
CA ALA A 69 1.33 -0.12 -8.98
C ALA A 69 1.96 0.43 -7.69
N LEU A 70 2.46 -0.46 -6.85
CA LEU A 70 3.10 -0.16 -5.57
C LEU A 70 4.58 -0.52 -5.66
N ASP A 71 5.44 0.36 -5.15
CA ASP A 71 6.88 0.13 -5.17
C ASP A 71 7.59 0.85 -4.00
N ASN A 72 8.82 0.42 -3.71
CA ASN A 72 9.74 0.99 -2.71
C ASN A 72 9.05 1.28 -1.37
N VAL A 73 8.40 0.27 -0.81
CA VAL A 73 7.76 0.34 0.51
C VAL A 73 8.84 0.42 1.59
N SER A 74 8.62 1.15 2.67
CA SER A 74 9.55 1.25 3.78
C SER A 74 8.78 1.44 5.08
N MET A 75 9.25 0.79 6.15
CA MET A 75 8.84 1.04 7.52
C MET A 75 10.09 1.07 8.40
N LYS A 76 10.47 2.26 8.87
CA LYS A 76 11.66 2.46 9.69
C LYS A 76 11.30 2.86 11.11
N ASP A 77 11.95 2.25 12.10
CA ASP A 77 11.90 2.73 13.48
C ASP A 77 12.51 4.14 13.53
N SER A 78 11.76 5.14 13.99
CA SER A 78 12.22 6.53 14.00
C SER A 78 13.39 6.79 14.96
N ILE A 79 13.70 5.85 15.86
CA ILE A 79 14.85 5.92 16.76
C ILE A 79 16.09 5.32 16.11
N THR A 80 15.98 4.12 15.54
CA THR A 80 17.16 3.39 15.01
C THR A 80 17.39 3.61 13.52
N SER A 81 16.39 4.15 12.80
CA SER A 81 16.35 4.25 11.33
C SER A 81 16.46 2.91 10.59
N TYR A 82 16.31 1.79 11.30
CA TYR A 82 16.40 0.44 10.74
C TYR A 82 15.16 0.12 9.91
N GLU A 83 15.34 -0.42 8.70
CA GLU A 83 14.26 -0.92 7.84
C GLU A 83 13.74 -2.25 8.36
N LEU A 84 12.44 -2.32 8.63
CA LEU A 84 11.83 -3.48 9.25
C LEU A 84 11.19 -4.43 8.22
N LEU A 85 10.87 -3.94 7.03
CA LEU A 85 10.29 -4.74 5.97
C LEU A 85 11.38 -5.49 5.20
N SER A 86 10.99 -6.64 4.64
CA SER A 86 11.82 -7.39 3.69
C SER A 86 11.26 -7.26 2.27
N ASN A 87 12.13 -7.37 1.26
CA ASN A 87 11.79 -7.24 -0.16
C ASN A 87 10.92 -5.99 -0.48
N THR A 88 11.41 -4.84 -0.05
CA THR A 88 10.71 -3.54 -0.07
C THR A 88 10.50 -2.96 -1.46
N GLY A 89 11.36 -3.30 -2.42
CA GLY A 89 11.24 -2.96 -3.83
C GLY A 89 10.80 -4.13 -4.70
N PHE A 90 10.38 -5.27 -4.13
CA PHE A 90 9.95 -6.46 -4.88
C PHE A 90 11.00 -7.11 -5.79
N GLU A 91 12.28 -6.77 -5.62
CA GLU A 91 13.40 -7.18 -6.49
C GLU A 91 13.81 -8.65 -6.39
N ASP A 92 13.34 -9.37 -5.36
CA ASP A 92 13.67 -10.79 -5.18
C ASP A 92 12.81 -11.73 -6.05
N ASP A 93 11.87 -11.16 -6.83
CA ASP A 93 10.93 -11.86 -7.74
C ASP A 93 10.22 -13.07 -7.10
N ASN A 94 9.97 -12.97 -5.79
CA ASN A 94 9.30 -14.00 -5.00
C ASN A 94 8.40 -13.41 -3.91
N TRP A 95 7.47 -14.24 -3.47
CA TRP A 95 6.42 -13.90 -2.52
C TRP A 95 6.76 -14.20 -1.06
N ASP A 96 7.96 -14.69 -0.76
CA ASP A 96 8.30 -15.27 0.55
C ASP A 96 8.15 -14.25 1.69
N TYR A 97 8.21 -12.96 1.37
CA TYR A 97 8.12 -11.86 2.32
C TYR A 97 6.74 -11.21 2.41
N TRP A 98 5.85 -11.41 1.44
CA TRP A 98 4.57 -10.71 1.36
C TRP A 98 3.43 -11.72 1.41
N THR A 99 2.54 -11.56 2.39
CA THR A 99 1.36 -12.44 2.50
C THR A 99 0.19 -11.85 1.72
N PRO A 100 -0.43 -12.63 0.81
CA PRO A 100 -1.69 -12.25 0.16
C PRO A 100 -2.82 -11.99 1.17
N TYR A 101 -3.53 -10.89 0.99
CA TYR A 101 -4.82 -10.63 1.64
C TYR A 101 -5.95 -10.92 0.63
N ASN A 102 -6.90 -11.76 1.03
CA ASN A 102 -7.83 -12.44 0.12
C ASN A 102 -7.10 -13.29 -0.93
N SER A 103 -7.85 -13.94 -1.82
CA SER A 103 -7.24 -14.57 -3.00
C SER A 103 -6.78 -13.47 -3.93
N VAL A 104 -5.51 -13.05 -3.80
CA VAL A 104 -4.83 -12.22 -4.80
C VAL A 104 -5.07 -12.88 -6.15
N TYR A 105 -5.75 -12.18 -7.05
CA TYR A 105 -6.14 -12.79 -8.32
C TYR A 105 -4.89 -13.19 -9.10
N TYR A 106 -4.93 -14.30 -9.85
CA TYR A 106 -3.76 -14.94 -10.47
C TYR A 106 -2.84 -14.03 -11.32
N SER A 107 -3.30 -12.85 -11.71
CA SER A 107 -2.55 -11.85 -12.48
C SER A 107 -2.03 -10.66 -11.67
N SER A 108 -2.43 -10.51 -10.41
CA SER A 108 -1.83 -9.55 -9.47
C SER A 108 -0.56 -10.17 -8.88
N GLY A 109 0.50 -9.37 -8.74
CA GLY A 109 1.74 -9.82 -8.15
C GLY A 109 2.97 -9.02 -8.52
N ILE A 110 4.13 -9.62 -8.25
CA ILE A 110 5.42 -9.02 -8.59
C ILE A 110 5.59 -9.05 -10.11
N SER A 111 5.89 -7.90 -10.70
CA SER A 111 5.96 -7.72 -12.14
C SER A 111 7.13 -6.84 -12.52
N SER A 112 7.80 -7.17 -13.63
CA SER A 112 8.83 -6.33 -14.24
C SER A 112 8.27 -5.33 -15.25
N GLY A 113 6.94 -5.33 -15.48
CA GLY A 113 6.27 -4.41 -16.39
C GLY A 113 4.88 -4.89 -16.79
N TYR A 114 3.96 -3.93 -17.01
CA TYR A 114 2.58 -4.23 -17.41
C TYR A 114 1.98 -3.08 -18.22
N LYS A 115 1.42 -3.37 -19.41
CA LYS A 115 0.80 -2.36 -20.31
C LYS A 115 1.68 -1.11 -20.50
N SER A 116 2.98 -1.32 -20.73
CA SER A 116 4.01 -0.27 -20.85
C SER A 116 4.32 0.52 -19.57
N TRP A 117 3.70 0.18 -18.44
CA TRP A 117 4.09 0.66 -17.12
C TRP A 117 5.32 -0.08 -16.61
N ARG A 118 6.13 0.62 -15.83
CA ARG A 118 7.42 0.15 -15.31
C ARG A 118 7.51 0.38 -13.80
N PRO A 119 8.39 -0.36 -13.09
CA PRO A 119 8.73 -0.06 -11.70
C PRO A 119 9.11 1.41 -11.48
N TYR A 120 8.92 1.90 -10.26
CA TYR A 120 9.41 3.21 -9.85
C TYR A 120 10.95 3.21 -9.81
N ALA A 121 11.52 2.15 -9.24
CA ALA A 121 12.96 1.90 -9.22
C ALA A 121 13.23 0.40 -9.39
N GLY A 122 14.48 0.04 -9.71
CA GLY A 122 14.84 -1.36 -9.88
C GLY A 122 14.17 -2.00 -11.10
N SER A 123 13.89 -3.30 -10.98
CA SER A 123 13.40 -4.16 -12.05
C SER A 123 11.98 -4.64 -11.80
N TYR A 124 11.46 -4.56 -10.56
CA TYR A 124 10.19 -5.14 -10.18
C TYR A 124 9.33 -4.19 -9.33
N PHE A 125 8.03 -4.41 -9.34
CA PHE A 125 7.07 -3.70 -8.48
C PHE A 125 5.87 -4.62 -8.19
N TYR A 126 5.07 -4.27 -7.19
CA TYR A 126 3.79 -4.94 -6.97
C TYR A 126 2.70 -4.36 -7.86
N LEU A 127 2.12 -5.20 -8.70
CA LEU A 127 1.01 -4.90 -9.58
C LEU A 127 -0.27 -5.49 -8.99
N ASP A 128 -1.25 -4.65 -8.69
CA ASP A 128 -2.63 -5.11 -8.46
C ASP A 128 -3.49 -4.82 -9.68
N VAL A 129 -3.95 -5.86 -10.38
CA VAL A 129 -4.66 -5.73 -11.66
C VAL A 129 -6.16 -5.50 -11.51
N GLN A 130 -6.83 -5.46 -12.67
CA GLN A 130 -8.26 -5.25 -12.74
C GLN A 130 -9.03 -6.41 -12.12
N TYR A 131 -9.85 -6.13 -11.10
CA TYR A 131 -10.74 -7.12 -10.53
C TYR A 131 -12.04 -6.55 -9.95
N THR A 132 -13.00 -7.42 -9.69
CA THR A 132 -14.33 -7.03 -9.17
C THR A 132 -14.38 -6.94 -7.65
N SER A 133 -13.39 -7.51 -6.95
CA SER A 133 -13.25 -7.45 -5.49
C SER A 133 -11.86 -6.94 -5.10
N ALA A 134 -11.76 -6.33 -3.92
CA ALA A 134 -10.45 -5.94 -3.41
C ALA A 134 -9.66 -7.15 -2.90
N ASP A 135 -8.36 -7.07 -3.13
CA ASP A 135 -7.34 -7.93 -2.57
C ASP A 135 -6.16 -7.05 -2.12
N GLY A 136 -5.05 -7.68 -1.75
CA GLY A 136 -3.89 -6.93 -1.32
C GLY A 136 -2.78 -7.79 -0.78
N ILE A 137 -1.83 -7.13 -0.12
CA ILE A 137 -0.64 -7.75 0.46
C ILE A 137 -0.35 -7.13 1.81
N PHE A 138 0.27 -7.90 2.70
CA PHE A 138 0.71 -7.41 4.00
C PHE A 138 2.00 -8.06 4.48
N GLN A 139 2.65 -7.38 5.42
CA GLN A 139 3.72 -7.92 6.27
C GLN A 139 3.34 -7.73 7.73
N ASN A 140 3.70 -8.71 8.56
CA ASN A 140 3.64 -8.61 10.02
C ASN A 140 5.03 -8.27 10.55
N ILE A 141 5.15 -7.14 11.24
CA ILE A 141 6.41 -6.58 11.68
C ILE A 141 6.48 -6.62 13.20
N THR A 142 7.60 -7.09 13.77
CA THR A 142 7.85 -6.93 15.21
C THR A 142 8.11 -5.46 15.52
N THR A 143 7.28 -4.89 16.38
CA THR A 143 7.36 -3.48 16.81
C THR A 143 7.49 -3.37 18.32
N VAL A 144 7.84 -2.18 18.80
CA VAL A 144 7.92 -1.85 20.22
C VAL A 144 6.82 -0.87 20.52
N VAL A 145 5.90 -1.27 21.41
CA VAL A 145 4.78 -0.42 21.84
C VAL A 145 5.28 0.96 22.28
N GLY A 146 4.65 2.00 21.75
CA GLY A 146 4.95 3.39 22.05
C GLY A 146 6.06 4.02 21.20
N ARG A 147 6.80 3.26 20.38
CA ARG A 147 7.74 3.83 19.41
C ARG A 147 7.04 4.36 18.17
N ASN A 148 7.65 5.38 17.57
CA ASN A 148 7.23 5.91 16.29
C ASN A 148 7.98 5.20 15.16
N TYR A 149 7.27 4.99 14.04
CA TYR A 149 7.77 4.38 12.83
C TYR A 149 7.41 5.28 11.65
N THR A 150 8.36 5.54 10.77
CA THR A 150 8.14 6.25 9.51
C THR A 150 7.83 5.23 8.43
N ILE A 151 6.65 5.34 7.83
CA ILE A 151 6.19 4.47 6.76
C ILE A 151 6.16 5.28 5.48
N SER A 152 6.76 4.78 4.40
CA SER A 152 6.69 5.43 3.09
C SER A 152 6.59 4.42 1.96
N PHE A 153 6.03 4.83 0.83
CA PHE A 153 5.90 4.00 -0.37
C PHE A 153 5.62 4.88 -1.60
N TYR A 154 5.84 4.33 -2.79
CA TYR A 154 5.43 4.92 -4.05
C TYR A 154 4.21 4.18 -4.60
N LEU A 155 3.14 4.92 -4.91
CA LEU A 155 1.90 4.37 -5.44
C LEU A 155 1.49 5.11 -6.70
N ALA A 156 1.17 4.37 -7.76
CA ALA A 156 0.64 4.90 -9.01
C ALA A 156 -0.74 4.31 -9.33
N ASN A 157 -1.56 5.11 -10.02
CA ASN A 157 -2.81 4.69 -10.65
C ASN A 157 -2.76 5.10 -12.11
N PRO A 158 -2.07 4.36 -12.99
CA PRO A 158 -1.63 4.87 -14.30
C PRO A 158 -2.74 5.25 -15.27
N HIS A 159 -3.98 4.84 -15.00
CA HIS A 159 -5.12 5.10 -15.86
C HIS A 159 -6.34 5.63 -15.10
N GLY A 160 -6.27 5.74 -13.77
CA GLY A 160 -7.41 6.16 -12.95
C GLY A 160 -8.51 5.09 -12.88
N GLY A 161 -9.69 5.51 -12.46
CA GLY A 161 -10.92 4.77 -12.70
C GLY A 161 -12.10 5.22 -11.84
N ASN A 162 -13.31 4.99 -12.36
CA ASN A 162 -14.56 5.31 -11.64
C ASN A 162 -14.82 4.40 -10.44
N VAL A 163 -14.14 3.26 -10.36
CA VAL A 163 -14.09 2.39 -9.18
C VAL A 163 -12.63 1.99 -8.98
N SER A 164 -11.90 2.89 -8.30
CA SER A 164 -10.47 2.77 -8.03
C SER A 164 -10.20 3.16 -6.58
N VAL A 165 -9.93 2.16 -5.74
CA VAL A 165 -9.74 2.32 -4.29
C VAL A 165 -8.35 1.85 -3.90
N ALA A 166 -7.68 2.62 -3.06
CA ALA A 166 -6.46 2.22 -2.38
C ALA A 166 -6.58 2.53 -0.89
N ILE A 167 -6.38 1.51 -0.06
CA ILE A 167 -6.37 1.62 1.40
C ILE A 167 -5.03 1.09 1.90
N VAL A 168 -4.32 1.92 2.65
CA VAL A 168 -3.12 1.52 3.38
C VAL A 168 -3.40 1.66 4.85
N SER A 169 -3.12 0.62 5.63
CA SER A 169 -3.47 0.56 7.03
C SER A 169 -2.41 -0.16 7.86
N VAL A 170 -2.38 0.18 9.15
CA VAL A 170 -1.53 -0.47 10.15
C VAL A 170 -2.37 -0.89 11.35
N GLY A 171 -2.18 -2.10 11.85
CA GLY A 171 -2.95 -2.61 12.99
C GLY A 171 -2.22 -3.70 13.75
N PRO A 172 -2.70 -4.09 14.95
CA PRO A 172 -2.22 -5.28 15.63
C PRO A 172 -2.47 -6.55 14.84
#